data_AF-A0A9X2KJ63-F1
#
_entry.id   AF-A0A9X2KJ63-F1
#
_cell.length_a   1.000
_cell.length_b   1.000
_cell.length_c   1.000
_cell.angle_alpha   90.00
_cell.angle_beta   90.00
_cell.angle_gamma   90.00
#
_symmetry.space_group_name_H-M   'P 1'
#
loop_
_entity.id
_entity.type
_entity.pdbx_description
1 polymer ?
#
loop_
_entity_poly.entity_id
_entity_poly.type
_entity_poly.pdbx_seq_one_letter_code
_entity_poly.pdbx_strand_id
1 'polypeptide(L)'
;MPWWDHARLCRRRSPPAGPGRVLFIGLDGPALRVLCALAEAPGPLPCVLERRSVTAGDVAAGHYPRRLLGRPRLVHAFARLAGRRPDAVPPPGTRAEDAVLAGAVRRRRAGGPGGHVAEGLVARFDRVVQTLAPWHRYEWNPPLEPDVPVLQLVVGEDGRLRRCGTSRWAERGCLDCALRRAEAAPAVGWEAVVRELTTPSAPRPEATGLWPGDCRCRLGADPTA
;
A
#
# COMPACT_ATOMS: atom_id res chain seq x y z
N MET A 1 11.21 -8.52 29.78
CA MET A 1 11.32 -9.30 28.53
C MET A 1 11.06 -8.37 27.36
N PRO A 2 11.92 -8.35 26.34
CA PRO A 2 11.83 -7.36 25.28
C PRO A 2 10.76 -7.75 24.25
N TRP A 3 9.93 -6.80 23.84
CA TRP A 3 8.70 -6.97 23.06
C TRP A 3 8.92 -7.21 21.56
N TRP A 4 10.15 -7.41 21.11
CA TRP A 4 10.52 -7.50 19.68
C TRP A 4 10.61 -8.92 19.13
N ASP A 5 10.39 -9.97 19.94
CA ASP A 5 10.49 -11.37 19.49
C ASP A 5 9.23 -11.85 18.71
N HIS A 6 8.59 -10.94 17.96
CA HIS A 6 7.40 -11.19 17.13
C HIS A 6 7.67 -12.19 15.98
N ALA A 7 8.91 -12.28 15.51
CA ALA A 7 9.29 -13.12 14.37
C ALA A 7 9.19 -14.63 14.63
N ARG A 8 9.16 -15.08 15.90
CA ARG A 8 9.01 -16.50 16.25
C ARG A 8 7.55 -16.93 16.40
N LEU A 9 6.66 -16.02 16.78
CA LEU A 9 5.25 -16.32 17.07
C LEU A 9 4.36 -16.38 15.80
N CYS A 10 4.72 -15.67 14.74
CA CYS A 10 3.98 -15.70 13.46
C CYS A 10 4.24 -16.97 12.60
N ARG A 11 5.05 -17.93 13.07
CA ARG A 11 5.36 -19.17 12.32
C ARG A 11 4.23 -20.21 12.30
N ARG A 12 3.13 -20.00 13.03
CA ARG A 12 1.93 -20.83 12.86
C ARG A 12 1.25 -20.43 11.56
N ARG A 13 1.36 -21.31 10.56
CA ARG A 13 0.78 -21.21 9.21
C ARG A 13 -0.52 -20.39 9.21
N SER A 14 -0.40 -19.12 8.85
CA SER A 14 -1.54 -18.27 8.57
C SER A 14 -2.34 -18.91 7.43
N PRO A 15 -3.69 -18.98 7.53
CA PRO A 15 -4.50 -19.37 6.38
C PRO A 15 -4.18 -18.43 5.20
N PRO A 16 -4.16 -18.96 3.96
CA PRO A 16 -3.76 -18.20 2.79
C PRO A 16 -4.62 -16.94 2.66
N ALA A 17 -3.98 -15.85 2.21
CA ALA A 17 -4.72 -14.70 1.73
C ALA A 17 -5.70 -15.18 0.63
N GLY A 18 -6.96 -14.75 0.73
CA GLY A 18 -7.95 -15.02 -0.31
C GLY A 18 -7.48 -14.40 -1.63
N PRO A 19 -7.84 -14.96 -2.79
CA PRO A 19 -7.17 -14.69 -4.05
C PRO A 19 -7.24 -13.21 -4.46
N GLY A 20 -6.08 -12.59 -4.72
CA GLY A 20 -5.88 -11.39 -5.55
C GLY A 20 -6.08 -10.02 -4.87
N ARG A 21 -6.15 -9.92 -3.55
CA ARG A 21 -6.47 -8.67 -2.83
C ARG A 21 -5.26 -7.74 -2.76
N VAL A 22 -5.26 -6.68 -3.56
CA VAL A 22 -4.26 -5.60 -3.54
C VAL A 22 -4.74 -4.43 -2.67
N LEU A 23 -3.86 -3.88 -1.84
CA LEU A 23 -4.09 -2.61 -1.13
C LEU A 23 -3.26 -1.49 -1.76
N PHE A 24 -3.91 -0.38 -2.15
CA PHE A 24 -3.26 0.88 -2.47
C PHE A 24 -3.22 1.78 -1.25
N ILE A 25 -2.04 2.23 -0.85
CA ILE A 25 -1.82 3.30 0.13
C ILE A 25 -1.40 4.55 -0.63
N GLY A 26 -2.32 5.50 -0.70
CA GLY A 26 -2.17 6.72 -1.47
C GLY A 26 -2.44 6.57 -2.97
N LEU A 27 -2.88 7.66 -3.58
CA LEU A 27 -3.16 7.81 -5.01
C LEU A 27 -2.36 8.97 -5.61
N ASP A 28 -1.11 9.17 -5.18
CA ASP A 28 -0.25 10.21 -5.80
C ASP A 28 0.10 9.84 -7.24
N GLY A 29 0.27 10.87 -8.06
CA GLY A 29 0.78 10.72 -9.41
C GLY A 29 -0.06 9.78 -10.28
N PRO A 30 0.56 8.88 -11.06
CA PRO A 30 -0.16 7.98 -11.95
C PRO A 30 -0.79 6.78 -11.23
N ALA A 31 -0.74 6.68 -9.90
CA ALA A 31 -1.32 5.54 -9.17
C ALA A 31 -2.83 5.38 -9.36
N LEU A 32 -3.56 6.48 -9.62
CA LEU A 32 -4.96 6.40 -10.01
C LEU A 32 -5.15 5.60 -11.32
N ARG A 33 -4.24 5.73 -12.29
CA ARG A 33 -4.31 4.95 -13.54
C ARG A 33 -4.06 3.47 -13.28
N VAL A 34 -3.10 3.16 -12.42
CA VAL A 34 -2.83 1.77 -11.98
C VAL A 34 -4.06 1.17 -11.30
N LEU A 35 -4.69 1.89 -10.37
CA LEU A 35 -5.91 1.46 -9.70
C LEU A 35 -7.03 1.18 -10.71
N CYS A 36 -7.29 2.11 -11.64
CA CYS A 36 -8.33 1.94 -12.65
C CYS A 36 -8.08 0.72 -13.54
N ALA A 37 -6.84 0.54 -14.02
CA ALA A 37 -6.47 -0.60 -14.84
C ALA A 37 -6.65 -1.94 -14.11
N LEU A 38 -6.31 -2.01 -12.81
CA LEU A 38 -6.52 -3.22 -12.02
C LEU A 38 -7.99 -3.48 -11.71
N ALA A 39 -8.78 -2.45 -11.45
CA ALA A 39 -10.21 -2.58 -11.19
C ALA A 39 -11.00 -3.04 -12.43
N GLU A 40 -10.48 -2.75 -13.64
CA GLU A 40 -11.04 -3.21 -14.91
C GLU A 40 -10.68 -4.67 -15.23
N ALA A 41 -9.63 -5.21 -14.62
CA ALA A 41 -9.23 -6.60 -14.81
C ALA A 41 -10.22 -7.57 -14.11
N PRO A 42 -10.34 -8.82 -14.61
CA PRO A 42 -11.08 -9.87 -13.90
C PRO A 42 -10.43 -10.15 -12.53
N GLY A 43 -11.20 -10.11 -11.46
CA GLY A 43 -10.70 -10.37 -10.10
C GLY A 43 -11.38 -9.52 -9.03
N PRO A 44 -10.90 -9.62 -7.78
CA PRO A 44 -11.35 -8.73 -6.72
C PRO A 44 -10.86 -7.30 -6.96
N LEU A 45 -11.67 -6.33 -6.54
CA LEU A 45 -11.30 -4.93 -6.62
C LEU A 45 -10.18 -4.58 -5.64
N PRO A 46 -9.22 -3.74 -6.03
CA PRO A 46 -8.21 -3.26 -5.10
C PRO A 46 -8.86 -2.44 -3.96
N CYS A 47 -8.39 -2.67 -2.73
CA CYS A 47 -8.70 -1.79 -1.61
C CYS A 47 -7.84 -0.53 -1.72
N VAL A 48 -8.37 0.60 -1.28
CA VAL A 48 -7.68 1.89 -1.37
C VAL A 48 -7.74 2.61 -0.04
N LEU A 49 -6.60 3.14 0.37
CA LEU A 49 -6.40 3.91 1.59
C LEU A 49 -5.85 5.28 1.19
N GLU A 50 -6.74 6.26 1.04
CA GLU A 50 -6.41 7.63 0.62
C GLU A 50 -7.32 8.64 1.33
N ARG A 51 -6.72 9.66 1.95
CA ARG A 51 -7.43 10.73 2.67
C ARG A 51 -7.04 12.12 2.18
N ARG A 52 -6.15 12.22 1.19
CA ARG A 52 -5.66 13.48 0.65
C ARG A 52 -6.53 13.99 -0.48
N SER A 53 -6.50 15.31 -0.62
CA SER A 53 -7.13 16.03 -1.72
C SER A 53 -6.18 16.17 -2.89
N VAL A 54 -6.76 16.42 -4.06
CA VAL A 54 -6.03 16.82 -5.27
C VAL A 54 -5.34 18.15 -5.02
N THR A 55 -4.04 18.20 -5.30
CA THR A 55 -3.18 19.37 -5.11
C THR A 55 -2.90 20.09 -6.43
N ALA A 56 -2.29 21.28 -6.35
CA ALA A 56 -1.85 21.99 -7.56
C ALA A 56 -0.78 21.19 -8.34
N GLY A 57 0.10 20.48 -7.64
CA GLY A 57 1.11 19.61 -8.26
C GLY A 57 0.48 18.46 -9.06
N ASP A 58 -0.58 17.85 -8.52
CA ASP A 58 -1.33 16.80 -9.23
C ASP A 58 -1.94 17.29 -10.55
N VAL A 59 -2.41 18.54 -10.56
CA VAL A 59 -3.00 19.19 -11.74
C VAL A 59 -1.91 19.59 -12.74
N ALA A 60 -0.83 20.20 -12.27
CA ALA A 60 0.30 20.61 -13.10
C ALA A 60 0.94 19.41 -13.82
N ALA A 61 1.05 18.27 -13.14
CA ALA A 61 1.56 17.03 -13.70
C ALA A 61 0.54 16.27 -14.59
N GLY A 62 -0.68 16.80 -14.75
CA GLY A 62 -1.71 16.21 -15.63
C GLY A 62 -2.36 14.91 -15.09
N HIS A 63 -2.20 14.60 -13.81
CA HIS A 63 -2.79 13.41 -13.19
C HIS A 63 -4.28 13.59 -12.88
N TYR A 64 -4.65 14.83 -12.52
CA TYR A 64 -6.02 15.21 -12.19
C TYR A 64 -6.43 16.49 -12.93
N PRO A 65 -7.68 16.62 -13.39
CA PRO A 65 -8.17 17.84 -14.01
C PRO A 65 -8.29 18.99 -13.01
N ARG A 66 -8.01 20.22 -13.45
CA ARG A 66 -8.02 21.44 -12.62
C ARG A 66 -9.29 21.65 -11.80
N ARG A 67 -10.46 21.27 -12.33
CA ARG A 67 -11.76 21.38 -11.64
C ARG A 67 -11.88 20.55 -10.36
N LEU A 68 -10.96 19.61 -10.14
CA LEU A 68 -10.94 18.75 -8.96
C LEU A 68 -9.98 19.24 -7.87
N LEU A 69 -9.29 20.35 -8.08
CA LEU A 69 -8.39 20.93 -7.08
C LEU A 69 -9.11 21.08 -5.72
N GLY A 70 -8.46 20.60 -4.65
CA GLY A 70 -9.01 20.60 -3.29
C GLY A 70 -10.04 19.50 -2.99
N ARG A 71 -10.52 18.75 -3.99
CA ARG A 71 -11.45 17.63 -3.80
C ARG A 71 -10.70 16.36 -3.36
N PRO A 72 -11.32 15.45 -2.57
CA PRO A 72 -10.71 14.17 -2.21
C PRO A 72 -10.36 13.32 -3.44
N ARG A 73 -9.12 12.83 -3.52
CA ARG A 73 -8.66 11.99 -4.64
C ARG A 73 -9.50 10.71 -4.77
N LEU A 74 -9.90 10.14 -3.64
CA LEU A 74 -10.68 8.91 -3.56
C LEU A 74 -12.07 9.05 -4.21
N VAL A 75 -12.74 10.19 -4.04
CA VAL A 75 -14.04 10.47 -4.69
C VAL A 75 -13.88 10.47 -6.20
N HIS A 76 -12.79 11.04 -6.71
CA HIS A 76 -12.51 11.03 -8.14
C HIS A 76 -12.21 9.61 -8.66
N ALA A 77 -11.49 8.80 -7.88
CA ALA A 77 -11.22 7.42 -8.21
C ALA A 77 -12.53 6.62 -8.37
N PHE A 78 -13.44 6.72 -7.41
CA PHE A 78 -14.74 6.06 -7.50
C PHE A 78 -15.60 6.61 -8.62
N ALA A 79 -15.60 7.92 -8.88
CA ALA A 79 -16.34 8.48 -10.01
C ALA A 79 -15.84 7.95 -11.37
N ARG A 80 -14.52 7.74 -11.52
CA ARG A 80 -13.95 7.11 -12.72
C ARG A 80 -14.34 5.63 -12.84
N LEU A 81 -14.38 4.92 -11.73
CA LEU A 81 -14.74 3.50 -11.70
C LEU A 81 -16.24 3.27 -11.87
N ALA A 82 -17.09 4.17 -11.39
CA ALA A 82 -18.55 4.01 -11.35
C ALA A 82 -19.17 3.71 -12.73
N GLY A 83 -18.64 4.30 -13.80
CA GLY A 83 -19.14 4.08 -15.17
C GLY A 83 -18.73 2.73 -15.78
N ARG A 84 -17.77 2.02 -15.18
CA ARG A 84 -17.19 0.77 -15.72
C ARG A 84 -17.42 -0.43 -14.80
N ARG A 85 -17.37 -0.20 -13.48
CA ARG A 85 -17.53 -1.15 -12.38
C ARG A 85 -18.32 -0.49 -11.25
N PRO A 86 -19.67 -0.43 -11.36
CA PRO A 86 -20.51 0.18 -10.34
C PRO A 86 -20.36 -0.48 -8.96
N ASP A 87 -20.04 -1.77 -8.94
CA ASP A 87 -19.69 -2.58 -7.77
C ASP A 87 -18.42 -2.10 -7.04
N ALA A 88 -17.60 -1.27 -7.69
CA ALA A 88 -16.41 -0.68 -7.09
C ALA A 88 -16.66 0.61 -6.30
N VAL A 89 -17.87 1.13 -6.34
CA VAL A 89 -18.24 2.33 -5.58
C VAL A 89 -18.76 1.87 -4.21
N PRO A 90 -18.13 2.29 -3.09
CA PRO A 90 -18.64 1.96 -1.78
C PRO A 90 -20.01 2.62 -1.56
N PRO A 91 -20.94 1.97 -0.83
CA PRO A 91 -22.23 2.56 -0.50
C PRO A 91 -22.08 3.95 0.18
N PRO A 92 -23.03 4.87 -0.04
CA PRO A 92 -23.03 6.16 0.64
C PRO A 92 -22.88 6.02 2.16
N GLY A 93 -22.04 6.86 2.77
CA GLY A 93 -21.78 6.83 4.21
C GLY A 93 -20.78 5.77 4.68
N THR A 94 -20.24 4.95 3.77
CA THR A 94 -19.17 3.98 4.09
C THR A 94 -17.81 4.49 3.59
N ARG A 95 -16.76 4.20 4.36
CA ARG A 95 -15.37 4.45 3.96
C ARG A 95 -14.82 3.21 3.26
N ALA A 96 -13.86 3.42 2.36
CA ALA A 96 -13.21 2.33 1.63
C ALA A 96 -12.54 1.31 2.57
N GLU A 97 -12.06 1.76 3.73
CA GLU A 97 -11.45 0.89 4.74
C GLU A 97 -12.45 0.08 5.60
N ASP A 98 -13.75 0.38 5.58
CA ASP A 98 -14.71 -0.18 6.53
C ASP A 98 -14.87 -1.71 6.39
N ALA A 99 -14.83 -2.24 5.17
CA ALA A 99 -14.89 -3.68 4.94
C ALA A 99 -13.67 -4.42 5.54
N VAL A 100 -12.50 -3.77 5.50
CA VAL A 100 -11.26 -4.31 6.06
C VAL A 100 -11.35 -4.31 7.60
N LEU A 101 -11.84 -3.21 8.18
CA LEU A 101 -12.06 -3.08 9.63
C LEU A 101 -13.12 -4.07 10.14
N ALA A 102 -14.25 -4.22 9.43
CA ALA A 102 -15.29 -5.18 9.78
C ALA A 102 -14.78 -6.64 9.72
N GLY A 103 -13.92 -6.96 8.74
CA GLY A 103 -13.25 -8.26 8.66
C GLY A 103 -12.32 -8.50 9.86
N ALA A 104 -11.52 -7.49 10.23
CA ALA A 104 -10.66 -7.55 11.40
C ALA A 104 -11.45 -7.75 12.71
N VAL A 105 -12.53 -7.00 12.91
CA VAL A 105 -13.41 -7.13 14.06
C VAL A 105 -14.08 -8.51 14.12
N ARG A 106 -14.52 -9.06 12.98
CA ARG A 106 -15.10 -10.41 12.91
C ARG A 106 -14.09 -11.49 13.31
N ARG A 107 -12.85 -11.41 12.83
CA ARG A 107 -11.78 -12.35 13.24
C ARG A 107 -11.50 -12.26 14.74
N ARG A 108 -11.45 -11.02 15.28
CA ARG A 108 -11.31 -10.79 16.72
C ARG A 108 -12.44 -11.43 17.54
N ARG A 109 -13.68 -11.44 17.01
CA ARG A 109 -14.83 -12.05 17.70
C ARG A 109 -14.89 -13.57 17.54
N ALA A 110 -14.37 -14.12 16.45
CA ALA A 110 -14.40 -15.56 16.15
C ALA A 110 -13.30 -16.35 16.86
N GLY A 111 -12.17 -15.72 17.21
CA GLY A 111 -11.15 -16.30 18.08
C GLY A 111 -11.35 -15.83 19.52
N GLY A 112 -11.56 -16.76 20.46
CA GLY A 112 -11.37 -16.48 21.89
C GLY A 112 -9.95 -15.92 22.14
N PRO A 113 -9.71 -15.28 23.29
CA PRO A 113 -8.50 -14.48 23.54
C PRO A 113 -7.24 -15.34 23.49
N GLY A 114 -6.65 -15.49 22.30
CA GLY A 114 -5.26 -15.88 22.11
C GLY A 114 -4.34 -14.72 22.52
N GLY A 115 -3.06 -15.03 22.76
CA GLY A 115 -2.11 -14.20 23.51
C GLY A 115 -1.96 -12.72 23.11
N HIS A 116 -2.38 -12.30 21.91
CA HIS A 116 -2.36 -10.88 21.53
C HIS A 116 -3.61 -10.44 20.75
N VAL A 117 -4.41 -9.58 21.39
CA VAL A 117 -5.62 -8.91 20.85
C VAL A 117 -5.38 -8.19 19.51
N ALA A 118 -4.12 -7.86 19.20
CA ALA A 118 -3.71 -7.14 18.00
C ALA A 118 -3.72 -7.99 16.71
N GLU A 119 -3.58 -9.32 16.77
CA GLU A 119 -3.51 -10.17 15.56
C GLU A 119 -4.81 -10.14 14.74
N GLY A 120 -5.97 -10.02 15.42
CA GLY A 120 -7.27 -9.84 14.77
C GLY A 120 -7.41 -8.50 14.05
N LEU A 121 -6.62 -7.49 14.45
CA LEU A 121 -6.64 -6.12 13.89
C LEU A 121 -5.73 -5.97 12.66
N VAL A 122 -4.86 -6.96 12.40
CA VAL A 122 -3.98 -6.95 11.23
C VAL A 122 -4.78 -7.22 9.96
N ALA A 123 -4.69 -6.30 9.00
CA ALA A 123 -5.30 -6.48 7.69
C ALA A 123 -4.38 -7.32 6.78
N ARG A 124 -4.98 -8.30 6.08
CA ARG A 124 -4.28 -9.25 5.21
C ARG A 124 -4.62 -8.97 3.75
N PHE A 125 -3.57 -8.86 2.94
CA PHE A 125 -3.59 -8.58 1.50
C PHE A 125 -2.54 -9.46 0.84
N ASP A 126 -2.67 -9.73 -0.46
CA ASP A 126 -1.65 -10.45 -1.22
C ASP A 126 -0.48 -9.53 -1.57
N ARG A 127 -0.78 -8.24 -1.76
CA ARG A 127 0.21 -7.22 -2.10
C ARG A 127 -0.25 -5.84 -1.65
N VAL A 128 0.73 -5.01 -1.30
CA VAL A 128 0.54 -3.60 -1.01
C VAL A 128 1.26 -2.78 -2.07
N VAL A 129 0.64 -1.70 -2.52
CA VAL A 129 1.25 -0.65 -3.33
C VAL A 129 1.23 0.60 -2.49
N GLN A 130 2.40 1.16 -2.16
CA GLN A 130 2.50 2.38 -1.39
C GLN A 130 3.08 3.48 -2.25
N THR A 131 2.34 4.59 -2.38
CA THR A 131 2.82 5.80 -3.04
C THR A 131 3.34 6.81 -2.04
N LEU A 132 4.54 7.31 -2.31
CA LEU A 132 5.28 8.28 -1.50
C LEU A 132 5.67 9.47 -2.38
N ALA A 133 5.86 10.65 -1.78
CA ALA A 133 6.33 11.82 -2.51
C ALA A 133 7.06 12.80 -1.58
N PRO A 134 7.96 13.66 -2.10
CA PRO A 134 8.73 14.61 -1.30
C PRO A 134 7.89 15.55 -0.43
N TRP A 135 6.67 15.88 -0.87
CA TRP A 135 5.76 16.77 -0.15
C TRP A 135 4.95 16.07 0.95
N HIS A 136 5.17 14.78 1.22
CA HIS A 136 4.48 14.09 2.29
C HIS A 136 5.10 14.46 3.64
N ARG A 137 4.27 14.91 4.59
CA ARG A 137 4.73 15.20 5.96
C ARG A 137 4.84 13.95 6.85
N TYR A 138 4.11 12.90 6.51
CA TYR A 138 4.06 11.65 7.25
C TYR A 138 3.74 10.47 6.34
N GLU A 139 4.25 9.31 6.71
CA GLU A 139 3.96 8.04 6.04
C GLU A 139 2.80 7.34 6.75
N TRP A 140 1.91 6.72 5.97
CA TRP A 140 0.86 5.89 6.54
C TRP A 140 1.42 4.52 6.90
N ASN A 141 1.22 4.11 8.16
CA ASN A 141 1.66 2.82 8.68
C ASN A 141 0.48 2.02 9.27
N PRO A 142 -0.48 1.57 8.44
CA PRO A 142 -1.57 0.72 8.91
C PRO A 142 -1.06 -0.62 9.45
N PRO A 143 -1.79 -1.27 10.38
CA PRO A 143 -1.43 -2.60 10.89
C PRO A 143 -1.68 -3.66 9.82
N LEU A 144 -0.65 -3.96 9.01
CA LEU A 144 -0.66 -4.99 7.97
C LEU A 144 0.21 -6.19 8.37
N GLU A 145 -0.01 -7.32 7.71
CA GLU A 145 0.84 -8.51 7.90
C GLU A 145 2.31 -8.15 7.63
N PRO A 146 3.25 -8.41 8.57
CA PRO A 146 4.66 -8.02 8.40
C PRO A 146 5.30 -8.51 7.10
N ASP A 147 4.91 -9.71 6.65
CA ASP A 147 5.47 -10.40 5.49
C ASP A 147 4.73 -10.10 4.17
N VAL A 148 3.69 -9.25 4.17
CA VAL A 148 3.02 -8.90 2.91
C VAL A 148 4.00 -8.16 1.99
N PRO A 149 4.12 -8.56 0.71
CA PRO A 149 4.97 -7.84 -0.22
C PRO A 149 4.40 -6.44 -0.48
N VAL A 150 5.27 -5.43 -0.38
CA VAL A 150 4.97 -4.03 -0.66
C VAL A 150 5.84 -3.53 -1.81
N LEU A 151 5.19 -2.98 -2.83
CA LEU A 151 5.83 -2.19 -3.89
C LEU A 151 5.80 -0.72 -3.49
N GLN A 152 6.97 -0.14 -3.19
CA GLN A 152 7.08 1.28 -2.91
C GLN A 152 7.34 2.06 -4.20
N LEU A 153 6.48 3.04 -4.45
CA LEU A 153 6.54 3.94 -5.59
C LEU A 153 6.72 5.37 -5.09
N VAL A 154 7.65 6.10 -5.68
CA VAL A 154 7.88 7.52 -5.38
C VAL A 154 7.43 8.35 -6.56
N VAL A 155 6.61 9.36 -6.29
CA VAL A 155 6.29 10.42 -7.26
C VAL A 155 7.29 11.55 -7.04
N GLY A 156 8.16 11.80 -8.02
CA GLY A 156 9.12 12.90 -7.96
C GLY A 156 8.45 14.26 -8.16
N GLU A 157 9.21 15.33 -7.93
CA GLU A 157 8.77 16.71 -8.20
C GLU A 157 8.47 16.96 -9.69
N ASP A 158 9.11 16.18 -10.56
CA ASP A 158 8.83 16.13 -12.00
C ASP A 158 7.49 15.43 -12.35
N GLY A 159 6.74 14.99 -11.34
CA GLY A 159 5.47 14.29 -11.50
C GLY A 159 5.60 12.86 -12.02
N ARG A 160 6.83 12.35 -12.20
CA ARG A 160 7.11 11.00 -12.71
C ARG A 160 7.18 10.00 -11.58
N LEU A 161 6.72 8.79 -11.87
CA LEU A 161 6.76 7.66 -10.95
C LEU A 161 8.14 6.99 -11.01
N ARG A 162 8.68 6.63 -9.86
CA ARG A 162 9.94 5.88 -9.72
C ARG A 162 9.71 4.70 -8.80
N ARG A 163 10.37 3.58 -9.11
CA ARG A 163 10.22 2.32 -8.36
C ARG A 163 11.36 2.16 -7.37
N CYS A 164 11.03 1.92 -6.10
CA CYS A 164 12.01 1.68 -5.02
C CYS A 164 12.27 0.18 -4.77
N GLY A 165 11.66 -0.69 -5.56
CA GLY A 165 11.69 -2.15 -5.40
C GLY A 165 10.49 -2.70 -4.61
N THR A 166 10.48 -4.02 -4.47
CA THR A 166 9.47 -4.76 -3.71
C THR A 166 10.13 -5.37 -2.47
N SER A 167 9.59 -5.09 -1.29
CA SER A 167 10.09 -5.59 -0.01
C SER A 167 8.95 -6.20 0.82
N ARG A 168 9.24 -6.69 2.02
CA ARG A 168 8.19 -6.99 3.01
C ARG A 168 7.71 -5.70 3.67
N TRP A 169 6.48 -5.67 4.14
CA TRP A 169 5.90 -4.51 4.82
C TRP A 169 6.72 -4.04 6.03
N ALA A 170 7.25 -4.97 6.82
CA ALA A 170 8.10 -4.65 7.98
C ALA A 170 9.51 -4.16 7.60
N GLU A 171 9.97 -4.43 6.38
CA GLU A 171 11.33 -4.13 5.91
C GLU A 171 11.38 -2.93 4.93
N ARG A 172 10.22 -2.34 4.64
CA ARG A 172 10.11 -1.24 3.68
C ARG A 172 10.91 -0.02 4.13
N GLY A 173 11.35 0.79 3.17
CA GLY A 173 12.02 2.05 3.48
C GLY A 173 11.03 3.05 4.08
N CYS A 174 11.46 3.85 5.05
CA CYS A 174 10.71 5.06 5.40
C CYS A 174 10.68 6.02 4.20
N LEU A 175 9.85 7.07 4.28
CA LEU A 175 9.78 8.13 3.28
C LEU A 175 11.17 8.59 2.80
N ASP A 176 12.07 9.01 3.69
CA ASP A 176 13.40 9.53 3.31
C ASP A 176 14.28 8.47 2.63
N CYS A 177 14.27 7.23 3.14
CA CYS A 177 15.01 6.13 2.53
C CYS A 177 14.44 5.81 1.13
N ALA A 178 13.12 5.91 0.92
CA ALA A 178 12.49 5.73 -0.38
C ALA A 178 12.83 6.89 -1.35
N LEU A 179 12.81 8.14 -0.89
CA LEU A 179 13.16 9.30 -1.70
C LEU A 179 14.60 9.23 -2.20
N ARG A 180 15.57 8.92 -1.33
CA ARG A 180 16.98 8.75 -1.74
C ARG A 180 17.18 7.64 -2.76
N ARG A 181 16.49 6.51 -2.61
CA ARG A 181 16.54 5.44 -3.63
C ARG A 181 15.93 5.89 -4.95
N ALA A 182 14.85 6.67 -4.88
CA ALA A 182 14.18 7.17 -6.07
C ALA A 182 15.05 8.18 -6.83
N GLU A 183 15.89 8.98 -6.19
CA GLU A 183 16.77 9.94 -6.89
C GLU A 183 17.62 9.30 -7.99
N ALA A 184 18.15 8.10 -7.73
CA ALA A 184 18.95 7.33 -8.70
C ALA A 184 18.11 6.39 -9.59
N ALA A 185 16.82 6.21 -9.30
CA ALA A 185 15.97 5.25 -10.00
C ALA A 185 15.41 5.85 -11.29
N PRO A 186 15.38 5.08 -12.40
CA PRO A 186 14.72 5.52 -13.63
C PRO A 186 13.22 5.67 -13.40
N ALA A 187 12.61 6.59 -14.16
CA ALA A 187 11.17 6.72 -14.19
C ALA A 187 10.52 5.44 -14.76
N VAL A 188 9.38 5.05 -14.20
CA VAL A 188 8.61 3.89 -14.61
C VAL A 188 7.22 4.30 -15.11
N GLY A 189 6.78 3.67 -16.20
CA GLY A 189 5.42 3.80 -16.70
C GLY A 189 4.42 3.07 -15.79
N TRP A 190 3.17 3.56 -15.74
CA TRP A 190 2.12 2.94 -14.95
C TRP A 190 1.74 1.56 -15.49
N GLU A 191 1.90 1.34 -16.79
CA GLU A 191 1.68 0.07 -17.48
C GLU A 191 2.63 -1.03 -16.97
N ALA A 192 3.89 -0.66 -16.68
CA ALA A 192 4.88 -1.58 -16.12
C ALA A 192 4.48 -2.00 -14.69
N VAL A 193 3.97 -1.05 -13.90
CA VAL A 193 3.44 -1.32 -12.56
C VAL A 193 2.22 -2.25 -12.63
N VAL A 194 1.26 -2.00 -13.52
CA VAL A 194 0.10 -2.88 -13.70
C VAL A 194 0.55 -4.30 -14.05
N ARG A 195 1.47 -4.46 -15.00
CA ARG A 195 2.01 -5.77 -15.40
C ARG A 195 2.66 -6.51 -14.24
N GLU A 196 3.43 -5.82 -13.41
CA GLU A 196 4.01 -6.42 -12.21
C GLU A 196 2.92 -6.89 -11.24
N LEU A 197 1.87 -6.09 -11.04
CA LEU A 197 0.77 -6.39 -10.14
C LEU A 197 -0.14 -7.52 -10.62
N THR A 198 -0.27 -7.70 -11.93
CA THR A 198 -1.08 -8.78 -12.53
C THR A 198 -0.28 -10.05 -12.80
N THR A 199 1.06 -9.99 -12.84
CA THR A 199 1.89 -11.18 -12.94
C THR A 199 1.83 -11.94 -11.61
N PRO A 200 1.43 -13.23 -11.62
CA PRO A 200 1.48 -14.07 -10.42
C PRO A 200 2.89 -13.99 -9.82
N SER A 201 2.98 -13.55 -8.56
CA SER A 201 4.27 -13.52 -7.88
C SER A 201 4.88 -14.92 -7.94
N ALA A 202 6.12 -15.00 -8.44
CA ALA A 202 7.02 -16.10 -8.09
C ALA A 202 7.02 -16.28 -6.56
N PRO A 203 7.29 -17.50 -6.04
CA PRO A 203 7.29 -17.76 -4.60
C PRO A 203 8.05 -16.67 -3.86
N ARG A 204 7.51 -16.31 -2.67
CA ARG A 204 8.02 -15.29 -1.74
C ARG A 204 9.51 -15.04 -1.97
N PRO A 205 9.96 -13.79 -2.20
CA PRO A 205 11.39 -13.53 -2.26
C PRO A 205 11.99 -14.17 -1.01
N GLU A 206 12.92 -15.12 -1.24
CA GLU A 206 13.72 -15.68 -0.16
C GLU A 206 14.25 -14.49 0.63
N ALA A 207 14.32 -14.65 1.96
CA ALA A 207 14.96 -13.67 2.80
C ALA A 207 16.39 -13.50 2.29
N THR A 208 16.59 -12.56 1.38
CA THR A 208 17.91 -12.09 1.02
C THR A 208 18.42 -11.53 2.33
N GLY A 209 19.47 -12.19 2.85
CA GLY A 209 20.11 -11.80 4.08
C GLY A 209 20.29 -10.29 4.10
N LEU A 210 20.04 -9.71 5.28
CA LEU A 210 20.41 -8.35 5.69
C LEU A 210 21.41 -7.70 4.72
N TRP A 211 20.90 -6.87 3.82
CA TRP A 211 21.73 -5.92 3.08
C TRP A 211 22.27 -4.88 4.07
N PRO A 212 23.52 -4.40 3.85
CA PRO A 212 24.33 -3.77 4.87
C PRO A 212 23.74 -2.45 5.36
N GLY A 213 23.74 -2.26 6.68
CA GLY A 213 24.18 -1.00 7.28
C GLY A 213 23.21 0.17 7.41
N ASP A 214 22.51 0.64 6.37
CA ASP A 214 22.33 2.11 6.30
C ASP A 214 20.91 2.69 6.25
N CYS A 215 19.87 2.01 6.74
CA CYS A 215 18.61 2.71 7.09
C CYS A 215 18.41 2.68 8.60
N ARG A 216 18.91 3.71 9.29
CA ARG A 216 18.67 4.00 10.72
C ARG A 216 17.21 4.32 11.05
N CYS A 217 16.34 4.40 10.04
CA CYS A 217 14.93 4.79 10.16
C CYS A 217 13.97 3.60 10.07
N ARG A 218 14.43 2.36 10.24
CA ARG A 218 13.51 1.22 10.32
C ARG A 218 12.51 1.50 11.45
N LEU A 219 11.22 1.48 11.14
CA LEU A 219 10.16 1.42 12.13
C LEU A 219 10.37 0.12 12.95
N GLY A 220 11.14 0.20 14.03
CA GLY A 220 11.56 -0.94 14.86
C GLY A 220 13.06 -1.24 14.91
N ALA A 221 13.96 -0.39 14.39
CA ALA A 221 15.38 -0.53 14.73
C ALA A 221 15.62 -0.09 16.18
N ASP A 222 16.29 -0.95 16.95
CA ASP A 222 16.75 -0.64 18.30
C ASP A 222 17.77 0.52 18.20
N PRO A 223 17.57 1.66 18.90
CA PRO A 223 18.49 2.80 18.83
C PRO A 223 19.88 2.54 19.44
N THR A 224 20.15 1.30 19.88
CA THR A 224 21.38 0.90 20.57
C THR A 224 22.27 -0.05 19.75
N ALA A 225 21.94 -0.33 18.48
CA ALA A 225 22.78 -1.10 17.56
C ALA A 225 23.75 -0.23 16.75
#